data_AF-A0A415GDC8-F1
#
_entry.id   AF-A0A415GDC8-F1
#
_cell.length_a   1.000
_cell.length_b   1.000
_cell.length_c   1.000
_cell.angle_alpha   90.00
_cell.angle_beta   90.00
_cell.angle_gamma   90.00
#
_symmetry.space_group_name_H-M   'P 1'
#
loop_
_entity.id
_entity.type
_entity.pdbx_description
1 polymer ?
#
loop_
_entity_poly.entity_id
_entity_poly.type
_entity_poly.pdbx_seq_one_letter_code
_entity_poly.pdbx_strand_id
1 'polypeptide(L)'
;MNDKEKRLTSSRLLSAVRYGKRYMLKCLKPDFAFTPVYRQALMKEFEIGLQLDHPNICRTISMEPVEELGECIVMEYVDGENLETAVTSGTFTEEKARKIAAQLLDAMEYMHVKQTVVLRE
;
A
#
# COMPACT_ATOMS: atom_id res chain seq x y z
N MET A 1 15.50 -24.66 6.60
CA MET A 1 15.90 -23.26 6.28
C MET A 1 14.60 -22.48 6.17
N ASN A 2 14.33 -21.60 7.14
CA ASN A 2 12.98 -21.33 7.64
C ASN A 2 12.03 -20.66 6.64
N ASP A 3 10.97 -21.41 6.33
CA ASP A 3 9.85 -21.09 5.45
C ASP A 3 8.65 -20.63 6.31
N LYS A 4 8.87 -19.70 7.22
CA LYS A 4 7.84 -19.14 8.11
C LYS A 4 7.56 -17.70 7.68
N GLU A 5 6.30 -17.46 7.31
CA GLU A 5 5.69 -16.14 7.01
C GLU A 5 5.80 -15.61 5.56
N LYS A 6 5.55 -16.46 4.56
CA LYS A 6 4.81 -15.97 3.39
C LYS A 6 3.38 -15.64 3.83
N ARG A 7 3.18 -14.43 4.35
CA ARG A 7 1.85 -13.80 4.48
C ARG A 7 1.14 -14.04 3.14
N LEU A 8 0.02 -14.78 3.15
CA LEU A 8 -0.70 -15.23 1.95
C LEU A 8 -1.41 -14.03 1.28
N THR A 9 -0.65 -13.03 0.84
CA THR A 9 -1.20 -11.88 0.13
C THR A 9 -1.55 -12.34 -1.28
N SER A 10 -2.76 -12.05 -1.76
CA SER A 10 -3.17 -12.26 -3.15
C SER A 10 -2.43 -11.34 -4.13
N SER A 11 -1.80 -10.28 -3.60
CA SER A 11 -1.04 -9.28 -4.35
C SER A 11 0.47 -9.36 -4.11
N ARG A 12 1.21 -8.78 -5.05
CA ARG A 12 2.65 -8.55 -5.03
C ARG A 12 2.93 -7.07 -5.28
N LEU A 13 4.05 -6.59 -4.76
CA LEU A 13 4.53 -5.22 -4.94
C LEU A 13 5.81 -5.23 -5.77
N LEU A 14 5.91 -4.34 -6.75
CA LEU A 14 7.09 -4.15 -7.60
C LEU A 14 7.43 -2.66 -7.66
N SER A 15 8.70 -2.33 -7.84
CA SER A 15 9.13 -0.96 -8.11
C SER A 15 9.36 -0.75 -9.61
N ALA A 16 8.93 0.38 -10.15
CA ALA A 16 9.16 0.75 -11.54
C ALA A 16 9.69 2.19 -11.63
N VAL A 17 10.43 2.51 -12.70
CA VAL A 17 10.91 3.87 -12.97
C VAL A 17 10.31 4.34 -14.29
N ARG A 18 9.66 5.51 -14.27
CA ARG A 18 9.07 6.14 -15.45
C ARG A 18 9.41 7.62 -15.47
N TYR A 19 9.96 8.10 -16.58
CA TYR A 19 10.44 9.49 -16.73
C TYR A 19 11.40 9.94 -15.61
N GLY A 20 12.28 9.04 -15.14
CA GLY A 20 13.23 9.32 -14.07
C GLY A 20 12.64 9.35 -12.65
N LYS A 21 11.33 9.14 -12.48
CA LYS A 21 10.66 9.03 -11.18
C LYS A 21 10.34 7.58 -10.84
N ARG A 22 10.55 7.19 -9.58
CA ARG A 22 10.25 5.84 -9.08
C ARG A 22 8.79 5.76 -8.58
N TYR A 23 8.17 4.61 -8.81
CA TYR A 23 6.80 4.29 -8.43
C TYR A 23 6.74 2.89 -7.83
N MET A 24 5.69 2.64 -7.04
CA MET A 24 5.33 1.30 -6.59
C MET A 24 4.12 0.81 -7.38
N LEU A 25 4.20 -0.43 -7.84
CA LEU A 25 3.15 -1.13 -8.55
C LEU A 25 2.61 -2.24 -7.65
N LYS A 26 1.30 -2.24 -7.41
CA LYS A 26 0.60 -3.34 -6.74
C LYS A 26 -0.26 -4.08 -7.75
N CYS A 27 -0.01 -5.37 -7.91
CA CYS A 27 -0.77 -6.23 -8.82
C CYS A 27 -1.05 -7.58 -8.18
N LEU A 28 -2.01 -8.32 -8.76
CA LEU A 28 -2.31 -9.67 -8.31
C LEU A 28 -1.14 -10.61 -8.66
N LYS A 29 -0.91 -11.60 -7.80
CA LYS A 29 -0.06 -12.73 -8.15
C LYS A 29 -0.73 -13.53 -9.29
N PRO A 30 0.05 -14.19 -10.17
CA PRO A 30 -0.49 -14.92 -11.31
C PRO A 30 -1.61 -15.91 -10.94
N ASP A 31 -1.44 -16.63 -9.82
CA ASP A 31 -2.42 -17.60 -9.30
C ASP A 31 -3.79 -16.99 -8.96
N PHE A 32 -3.84 -15.68 -8.73
CA PHE A 32 -5.04 -14.94 -8.32
C PHE A 32 -5.58 -14.00 -9.41
N ALA A 33 -4.80 -13.76 -10.46
CA ALA A 33 -5.11 -12.76 -11.50
C ALA A 33 -6.42 -13.03 -12.25
N PHE A 34 -6.79 -14.31 -12.41
CA PHE A 34 -7.99 -14.73 -13.14
C PHE A 34 -9.22 -14.90 -12.27
N THR A 35 -9.09 -14.74 -10.95
CA THR A 35 -10.19 -14.96 -10.02
C THR A 35 -10.95 -13.64 -9.77
N PRO A 36 -12.24 -13.54 -10.15
CA PRO A 36 -12.98 -12.27 -10.14
C PRO A 36 -13.02 -11.54 -8.79
N VAL A 37 -13.13 -12.30 -7.69
CA VAL A 37 -13.19 -11.71 -6.34
C VAL A 37 -11.92 -10.92 -6.01
N TYR A 38 -10.74 -11.37 -6.44
CA TYR A 38 -9.49 -10.67 -6.17
C TYR A 38 -9.29 -9.45 -7.07
N ARG A 39 -9.79 -9.49 -8.32
CA ARG A 39 -9.82 -8.32 -9.20
C ARG A 39 -10.73 -7.24 -8.64
N GLN A 40 -11.93 -7.62 -8.18
CA GLN A 40 -12.85 -6.68 -7.53
C GLN A 40 -12.24 -6.10 -6.24
N ALA A 41 -11.54 -6.92 -5.45
CA ALA A 41 -10.84 -6.43 -4.27
C ALA A 41 -9.74 -5.42 -4.62
N LEU A 42 -8.94 -5.69 -5.66
CA LEU A 42 -7.90 -4.77 -6.13
C LEU A 42 -8.51 -3.46 -6.66
N MET A 43 -9.62 -3.54 -7.40
CA MET A 43 -10.32 -2.35 -7.91
C MET A 43 -10.89 -1.50 -6.76
N LYS A 44 -11.55 -2.13 -5.78
CA LYS A 44 -12.03 -1.43 -4.58
C LYS A 44 -10.89 -0.76 -3.80
N GLU A 45 -9.75 -1.44 -3.71
CA GLU A 45 -8.56 -0.85 -3.07
C GLU A 45 -8.07 0.39 -3.83
N PHE A 46 -8.04 0.33 -5.16
CA PHE A 46 -7.71 1.48 -6.00
C PHE A 46 -8.69 2.65 -5.77
N GLU A 47 -10.00 2.39 -5.81
CA GLU A 47 -11.04 3.41 -5.60
C GLU A 47 -10.91 4.10 -4.25
N ILE A 48 -10.71 3.32 -3.17
CA ILE A 48 -10.49 3.86 -1.83
C ILE A 48 -9.20 4.69 -1.79
N GLY A 49 -8.09 4.13 -2.31
CA GLY A 49 -6.79 4.80 -2.28
C GLY A 49 -6.78 6.12 -3.06
N LEU A 50 -7.52 6.20 -4.18
CA LEU A 50 -7.61 7.41 -5.00
C LEU A 50 -8.32 8.56 -4.26
N GLN A 51 -9.17 8.26 -3.28
CA GLN A 51 -9.84 9.27 -2.45
C GLN A 51 -8.97 9.76 -1.29
N LEU A 52 -7.85 9.10 -0.99
CA LEU A 52 -6.97 9.47 0.10
C LEU A 52 -5.88 10.43 -0.40
N ASP A 53 -5.74 11.56 0.29
CA ASP A 53 -4.71 12.56 0.02
C ASP A 53 -4.24 13.11 1.37
N HIS A 54 -3.18 12.51 1.91
CA HIS A 54 -2.67 12.80 3.23
C HIS A 54 -1.15 12.55 3.28
N PRO A 55 -0.34 13.42 3.91
CA PRO A 55 1.12 13.28 3.92
C PRO A 55 1.64 11.98 4.56
N ASN A 56 0.86 11.34 5.42
CA ASN A 56 1.19 10.07 6.07
C ASN A 56 0.48 8.85 5.47
N ILE A 57 -0.14 9.01 4.29
CA ILE A 57 -0.77 7.92 3.54
C ILE A 57 -0.13 7.85 2.15
N CYS A 58 0.33 6.67 1.75
CA CYS A 58 0.88 6.45 0.42
C CYS A 58 -0.16 6.79 -0.65
N ARG A 59 0.18 7.75 -1.50
CA ARG A 59 -0.70 8.24 -2.55
C ARG A 59 -0.87 7.23 -3.68
N THR A 60 -2.12 6.85 -3.93
CA THR A 60 -2.53 6.16 -5.14
C THR A 60 -2.61 7.14 -6.31
N ILE A 61 -1.99 6.79 -7.44
CA ILE A 61 -1.85 7.68 -8.60
C ILE A 61 -2.82 7.27 -9.71
N SER A 62 -2.79 6.01 -10.13
CA SER A 62 -3.58 5.50 -11.25
C SER A 62 -3.73 3.98 -11.17
N MET A 63 -4.61 3.42 -11.98
CA MET A 63 -4.66 1.99 -12.27
C MET A 63 -4.36 1.81 -13.76
N GLU A 64 -3.31 1.05 -14.07
CA GLU A 64 -2.78 0.89 -15.42
C GLU A 64 -2.57 -0.59 -15.76
N PRO A 65 -2.89 -1.02 -17.00
CA PRO A 65 -2.48 -2.33 -17.47
C PRO A 65 -0.97 -2.32 -17.73
N VAL A 66 -0.25 -3.26 -17.13
CA VAL A 66 1.18 -3.46 -17.35
C VAL A 66 1.38 -4.84 -17.97
N GLU A 67 2.22 -4.89 -19.01
CA GLU A 67 2.56 -6.13 -19.70
C GLU A 67 3.04 -7.19 -18.70
N GLU A 68 2.60 -8.44 -18.87
CA GLU A 68 2.87 -9.59 -17.99
C GLU A 68 2.34 -9.51 -16.54
N LEU A 69 1.92 -8.33 -16.06
CA LEU A 69 1.41 -8.13 -14.70
C LEU A 69 -0.10 -7.95 -14.63
N GLY A 70 -0.73 -7.53 -15.73
CA GLY A 70 -2.16 -7.19 -15.78
C GLY A 70 -2.45 -5.82 -15.17
N GLU A 71 -3.65 -5.65 -14.62
CA GLU A 71 -4.05 -4.41 -13.95
C GLU A 71 -3.21 -4.17 -12.68
N CYS A 72 -2.53 -3.03 -12.65
CA CYS A 72 -1.65 -2.62 -11.57
C CYS A 72 -2.12 -1.30 -10.99
N ILE A 73 -2.18 -1.20 -9.66
CA ILE A 73 -2.28 0.08 -8.97
C ILE A 73 -0.91 0.73 -8.99
N VAL A 74 -0.81 1.91 -9.58
CA VAL A 74 0.37 2.76 -9.55
C VAL A 74 0.26 3.66 -8.33
N MET A 75 1.28 3.62 -7.48
CA MET A 75 1.38 4.40 -6.25
C MET A 75 2.70 5.16 -6.24
N GLU A 76 2.77 6.19 -5.41
CA GLU A 76 4.06 6.82 -5.15
C GLU A 76 5.04 5.83 -4.52
N TYR A 77 6.33 6.03 -4.80
CA TYR A 77 7.37 5.29 -4.13
C TYR A 77 7.70 5.96 -2.79
N VAL A 78 7.48 5.25 -1.70
CA VAL A 78 7.89 5.67 -0.37
C VAL A 78 9.32 5.17 -0.13
N ASP A 79 10.25 6.11 -0.01
CA ASP A 79 11.64 5.79 0.33
C ASP A 79 11.72 5.59 1.86
N GLY A 80 12.12 4.39 2.28
CA GLY A 80 12.15 4.04 3.69
C GLY A 80 12.26 2.55 3.97
N GLU A 81 12.43 2.24 5.25
CA GLU A 81 12.46 0.87 5.77
C GLU A 81 11.06 0.48 6.27
N ASN A 82 10.69 -0.79 6.15
CA ASN A 82 9.50 -1.31 6.81
C ASN A 82 9.65 -1.13 8.33
N LEU A 83 8.59 -0.63 8.98
CA LEU A 83 8.53 -0.45 10.43
C LEU A 83 8.90 -1.73 11.18
N GLU A 84 8.50 -2.89 10.69
CA GLU A 84 8.86 -4.19 11.26
C GLU A 84 10.38 -4.37 11.33
N THR A 85 11.07 -4.15 10.22
CA THR A 85 12.53 -4.26 10.16
C THR A 85 13.21 -3.21 11.04
N ALA A 86 12.69 -1.98 11.05
CA ALA A 86 13.21 -0.91 11.91
C ALA A 86 13.10 -1.26 13.40
N VAL A 87 11.98 -1.89 13.82
CA VAL A 87 11.78 -2.34 15.21
C VAL A 87 12.68 -3.52 15.54
N THR A 88 12.79 -4.53 14.66
CA THR A 88 13.61 -5.72 14.89
C THR A 88 15.12 -5.43 14.85
N SER A 89 15.55 -4.37 14.16
CA SER A 89 16.95 -3.94 14.08
C SER A 89 17.57 -3.52 15.42
N GLY A 90 16.74 -3.29 16.45
CA GLY A 90 17.19 -2.84 17.77
C GLY A 90 17.59 -1.36 17.84
N THR A 91 17.51 -0.61 16.74
CA THR A 91 17.83 0.84 16.67
C THR A 91 16.60 1.74 16.89
N PHE A 92 15.52 1.16 17.41
CA PHE A 92 14.22 1.79 17.58
C PHE A 92 14.11 2.52 18.92
N THR A 93 14.45 3.81 18.90
CA THR A 93 14.36 4.69 20.08
C THR A 93 12.92 5.08 20.39
N GLU A 94 12.62 5.40 21.66
CA GLU A 94 11.31 5.91 22.07
C GLU A 94 10.88 7.18 21.29
N GLU A 95 11.83 8.08 20.98
CA GLU A 95 11.53 9.28 20.21
C GLU A 95 11.02 8.95 18.79
N LYS A 96 11.68 8.02 18.10
CA LYS A 96 11.21 7.50 16.80
C LYS A 96 9.84 6.84 16.93
N ALA A 97 9.62 6.04 17.97
CA ALA A 97 8.33 5.38 18.22
C ALA A 97 7.20 6.41 18.35
N ARG A 98 7.43 7.48 19.13
CA ARG A 98 6.46 8.55 19.34
C ARG A 98 6.14 9.31 18.05
N LYS A 99 7.16 9.62 17.23
CA LYS A 99 6.97 10.27 15.93
C LYS A 99 6.13 9.41 14.98
N ILE A 100 6.46 8.13 14.88
CA ILE A 100 5.72 7.18 14.01
C ILE A 100 4.29 7.00 14.52
N ALA A 101 4.08 6.88 15.83
CA ALA A 101 2.75 6.78 16.42
C ALA A 101 1.90 8.03 16.11
N ALA A 102 2.48 9.23 16.22
CA ALA A 102 1.79 10.47 15.87
C ALA A 102 1.38 10.50 14.38
N GLN A 103 2.28 10.12 13.47
CA GLN A 103 1.98 10.04 12.03
C GLN A 103 0.89 9.00 11.71
N LEU A 104 0.89 7.87 12.40
CA LEU A 104 -0.15 6.84 12.24
C LEU A 104 -1.50 7.33 12.75
N LEU A 105 -1.53 8.01 13.90
CA LEU A 105 -2.77 8.57 14.46
C LEU A 105 -3.35 9.65 13.55
N ASP A 106 -2.53 10.53 13.00
CA ASP A 106 -2.92 11.56 12.04
C ASP A 106 -3.54 10.95 10.77
N ALA A 107 -2.88 9.94 10.20
CA ALA A 107 -3.42 9.19 9.06
C ALA A 107 -4.74 8.48 9.39
N MET A 108 -4.84 7.86 10.57
CA MET A 108 -6.06 7.18 11.02
C MET A 108 -7.21 8.15 11.26
N GLU A 109 -6.95 9.32 11.84
CA GLU A 109 -7.95 10.37 12.03
C GLU A 109 -8.48 10.84 10.68
N TYR A 110 -7.60 11.12 9.72
CA TYR A 110 -7.98 11.46 8.34
C TYR A 110 -8.84 10.37 7.69
N MET A 111 -8.41 9.10 7.79
CA MET A 111 -9.16 7.97 7.25
C MET A 111 -10.52 7.81 7.93
N HIS A 112 -10.62 7.95 9.25
CA HIS A 112 -11.88 7.88 9.97
C HIS A 112 -12.84 8.99 9.55
N VAL A 113 -12.37 10.23 9.41
CA VAL A 113 -13.22 11.33 8.94
C VAL A 113 -13.74 11.05 7.53
N LYS A 114 -12.88 10.57 6.61
CA LYS A 114 -13.29 10.22 5.25
C LYS A 114 -14.19 8.98 5.17
N GLN A 115 -13.88 7.91 5.91
CA GLN A 115 -14.67 6.67 5.90
C GLN A 115 -16.01 6.82 6.62
N THR A 116 -16.12 7.70 7.63
CA THR A 116 -17.41 8.04 8.25
C THR A 116 -18.34 8.72 7.24
N VAL A 117 -17.79 9.36 6.20
CA VAL A 117 -18.54 9.99 5.09
C VAL A 117 -18.84 9.01 3.94
N VAL A 118 -18.32 7.77 3.95
CA VAL A 118 -18.70 6.71 2.98
C VAL A 118 -19.70 5.71 3.58
N LEU A 119 -20.46 6.12 4.59
CA LEU A 119 -21.64 5.37 5.03
C LEU A 119 -22.87 5.78 4.21
N ARG A 120 -23.17 4.90 3.25
CA ARG A 120 -24.51 4.57 2.70
C ARG A 120 -25.23 5.61 1.86
N GLU A 121 -25.59 5.19 0.64
CA GLU A 121 -27.00 4.95 0.25
C GLU A 121 -27.08 3.62 -0.52
#